data_AF-A0A4R0DJZ8-F1
#
_entry.id   AF-A0A4R0DJZ8-F1
#
_cell.length_a   1.000
_cell.length_b   1.000
_cell.length_c   1.000
_cell.angle_alpha   90.00
_cell.angle_beta   90.00
_cell.angle_gamma   90.00
#
_symmetry.space_group_name_H-M   'P 1'
#
loop_
_entity.id
_entity.type
_entity.pdbx_description
1 polymer ?
#
loop_
_entity_poly.entity_id
_entity_poly.type
_entity_poly.pdbx_seq_one_letter_code
_entity_poly.pdbx_strand_id
1 'polypeptide(L)'
;MSELKNTPLAALHIEHGAKMVPFAGYNMPVQYTAGVLKEHLHTREHAGLFDVSHMGQVFLRGENAARALESLVPVDIVDLPEGMQRYALFTNPQGGILDDLMVARLSQDELYLVVNAACKEQDLAHMRAHLSGQCEIVEQFAERALLALQGPEAATVLARLNPEVAEMRFMQIKRVQLNGVECIVSRTGYTGEDGYEISVASGDVEALAKALIAEPEVALIGLGARDSLRLEAGLCLYGHDMDQTKTPVEANLLWAISKVRRAGGEREGGYAGAATIQAQMQQGVAQKRVGFQILDRMPVREGAEIVDQDGQVLGQVTSGGFAPSLASPIAMGYVEIAHAKEGTELFAKVRNKLVAMKVVKMPFVAQRYYRG
;
A
#
# COMPACT_ATOMS: atom_id res chain seq x y z
N MET A 1 -20.72 -17.67 10.20
CA MET A 1 -19.60 -16.72 10.05
C MET A 1 -18.34 -17.54 10.21
N SER A 2 -17.40 -17.50 9.27
CA SER A 2 -16.11 -18.16 9.43
C SER A 2 -15.36 -17.55 10.61
N GLU A 3 -14.61 -18.37 11.34
CA GLU A 3 -13.75 -17.92 12.44
C GLU A 3 -12.66 -16.98 11.88
N LEU A 4 -12.42 -15.84 12.55
CA LEU A 4 -11.40 -14.88 12.14
C LEU A 4 -10.01 -15.39 12.51
N LYS A 5 -9.04 -15.21 11.61
CA LYS A 5 -7.63 -15.47 11.89
C LYS A 5 -7.09 -14.41 12.86
N ASN A 6 -6.09 -14.77 13.68
CA ASN A 6 -5.36 -13.83 14.52
C ASN A 6 -3.93 -13.66 13.98
N THR A 7 -3.36 -12.47 14.15
CA THR A 7 -1.91 -12.28 14.01
C THR A 7 -1.20 -12.78 15.27
N PRO A 8 0.12 -13.03 15.24
CA PRO A 8 0.88 -13.37 16.45
C PRO A 8 0.80 -12.31 17.55
N LEU A 9 0.45 -11.06 17.23
CA LEU A 9 0.34 -9.95 18.18
C LEU A 9 -1.08 -9.72 18.73
N ALA A 10 -2.05 -10.60 18.42
CA ALA A 10 -3.44 -10.41 18.86
C ALA A 10 -3.58 -10.22 20.38
N ALA A 11 -2.83 -10.99 21.18
CA ALA A 11 -2.83 -10.83 22.65
C ALA A 11 -2.25 -9.48 23.08
N LEU A 12 -1.13 -9.06 22.48
CA LEU A 12 -0.50 -7.75 22.73
C LEU A 12 -1.46 -6.60 22.43
N HIS A 13 -2.23 -6.69 21.34
CA HIS A 13 -3.22 -5.68 20.97
C HIS A 13 -4.30 -5.53 22.04
N ILE A 14 -4.84 -6.65 22.53
CA ILE A 14 -5.86 -6.67 23.57
C ILE A 14 -5.32 -6.10 24.89
N GLU A 15 -4.10 -6.50 25.27
CA GLU A 15 -3.39 -5.98 26.45
C GLU A 15 -3.26 -4.44 26.41
N HIS A 16 -2.99 -3.88 25.23
CA HIS A 16 -2.85 -2.44 25.02
C HIS A 16 -4.18 -1.72 24.73
N GLY A 17 -5.32 -2.37 24.99
CA GLY A 17 -6.65 -1.76 24.91
C GLY A 17 -7.12 -1.50 23.48
N ALA A 18 -6.64 -2.26 22.50
CA ALA A 18 -7.10 -2.14 21.13
C ALA A 18 -8.58 -2.49 20.98
N LYS A 19 -9.27 -1.72 20.14
CA LYS A 19 -10.58 -2.11 19.61
C LYS A 19 -10.35 -3.02 18.40
N MET A 20 -10.68 -4.30 18.55
CA MET A 20 -10.49 -5.30 17.50
C MET A 20 -11.71 -5.37 16.56
N VAL A 21 -11.48 -5.52 15.25
CA VAL A 21 -12.53 -5.64 14.23
C VAL A 21 -12.17 -6.69 13.17
N PRO A 22 -13.17 -7.27 12.47
CA PRO A 22 -12.92 -8.07 11.27
C PRO A 22 -12.33 -7.21 10.15
N PHE A 23 -11.18 -7.58 9.61
CA PHE A 23 -10.54 -6.93 8.46
C PHE A 23 -9.78 -7.98 7.63
N ALA A 24 -10.12 -8.12 6.35
CA ALA A 24 -9.50 -9.09 5.43
C ALA A 24 -9.43 -10.54 5.97
N GLY A 25 -10.44 -10.96 6.74
CA GLY A 25 -10.48 -12.30 7.37
C GLY A 25 -9.68 -12.45 8.68
N TYR A 26 -9.09 -11.35 9.16
CA TYR A 26 -8.34 -11.28 10.42
C TYR A 26 -9.09 -10.46 11.48
N ASN A 27 -8.81 -10.74 12.76
CA ASN A 27 -9.20 -9.91 13.88
C ASN A 27 -8.08 -8.90 14.17
N MET A 28 -8.28 -7.63 13.77
CA MET A 28 -7.22 -6.61 13.72
C MET A 28 -7.56 -5.37 14.56
N PRO A 29 -6.56 -4.65 15.12
CA PRO A 29 -6.78 -3.42 15.87
C PRO A 29 -7.20 -2.27 14.93
N VAL A 30 -8.44 -1.78 15.05
CA VAL A 30 -8.88 -0.59 14.28
C VAL A 30 -8.35 0.72 14.86
N GLN A 31 -8.20 0.77 16.19
CA GLN A 31 -7.65 1.88 16.96
C GLN A 31 -7.29 1.38 18.38
N TYR A 32 -6.43 2.12 19.05
CA TYR A 32 -6.11 2.00 20.47
C TYR A 32 -6.83 3.09 21.28
N THR A 33 -6.52 3.20 22.56
CA THR A 33 -7.22 4.09 23.52
C THR A 33 -7.14 5.57 23.14
N ALA A 34 -6.08 6.00 22.44
CA ALA A 34 -5.92 7.37 21.97
C ALA A 34 -6.94 7.74 20.86
N GLY A 35 -7.37 6.77 20.07
CA GLY A 35 -8.28 6.92 18.95
C GLY A 35 -7.60 7.39 17.65
N VAL A 36 -8.26 7.11 16.53
CA VAL A 36 -7.73 7.28 15.15
C VAL A 36 -7.08 8.65 14.91
N LEU A 37 -7.71 9.75 15.35
CA LEU A 37 -7.20 11.09 15.10
C LEU A 37 -5.84 11.32 15.79
N LYS A 38 -5.71 10.91 17.06
CA LYS A 38 -4.45 11.09 17.82
C LYS A 38 -3.36 10.14 17.31
N GLU A 39 -3.72 8.90 17.00
CA GLU A 39 -2.83 7.93 16.38
C GLU A 39 -2.25 8.42 15.05
N HIS A 40 -3.10 9.00 14.19
CA HIS A 40 -2.67 9.60 12.95
C HIS A 40 -1.66 10.73 13.19
N LEU A 41 -2.02 11.71 14.03
CA LEU A 41 -1.16 12.87 14.31
C LEU A 41 0.15 12.43 14.97
N HIS A 42 0.12 11.45 15.87
CA HIS A 42 1.32 10.86 16.46
C HIS A 42 2.24 10.29 15.38
N THR A 43 1.71 9.57 14.38
CA THR A 43 2.53 9.03 13.29
C THR A 43 3.15 10.15 12.42
N ARG A 44 2.49 11.30 12.30
CA ARG A 44 2.99 12.47 11.57
C ARG A 44 4.08 13.24 12.31
N GLU A 45 4.07 13.18 13.64
CA GLU A 45 4.94 13.94 14.54
C GLU A 45 6.10 13.11 15.11
N HIS A 46 5.88 11.80 15.34
CA HIS A 46 6.76 10.88 16.05
C HIS A 46 6.93 9.55 15.29
N ALA A 47 6.86 8.39 15.96
CA ALA A 47 6.88 7.07 15.36
C ALA A 47 5.61 6.26 15.71
N GLY A 48 4.95 5.74 14.68
CA GLY A 48 3.82 4.83 14.79
C GLY A 48 4.21 3.41 14.43
N LEU A 49 3.89 2.43 15.29
CA LEU A 49 4.08 1.01 15.05
C LEU A 49 2.75 0.35 14.66
N PHE A 50 2.72 -0.27 13.49
CA PHE A 50 1.56 -0.97 12.95
C PHE A 50 1.85 -2.46 12.88
N ASP A 51 0.89 -3.29 13.31
CA ASP A 51 0.88 -4.71 12.99
C ASP A 51 0.23 -4.91 11.60
N VAL A 52 1.06 -5.30 10.64
CA VAL A 52 0.65 -5.62 9.27
C VAL A 52 0.88 -7.09 8.93
N SER A 53 0.99 -7.95 9.95
CA SER A 53 1.26 -9.40 9.81
C SER A 53 0.14 -10.18 9.11
N HIS A 54 -0.99 -9.54 8.85
CA HIS A 54 -2.07 -10.10 8.04
C HIS A 54 -1.72 -10.14 6.53
N MET A 55 -0.76 -9.33 6.07
CA MET A 55 -0.26 -9.35 4.70
C MET A 55 0.41 -10.68 4.33
N GLY A 56 0.39 -11.03 3.04
CA GLY A 56 1.06 -12.23 2.55
C GLY A 56 2.54 -11.97 2.29
N GLN A 57 3.40 -12.90 2.70
CA GLN A 57 4.83 -12.87 2.43
C GLN A 57 5.21 -14.13 1.63
N VAL A 58 5.94 -13.95 0.54
CA VAL A 58 6.34 -15.04 -0.36
C VAL A 58 7.78 -14.84 -0.83
N PHE A 59 8.58 -15.89 -0.82
CA PHE A 59 9.88 -15.91 -1.49
C PHE A 59 9.76 -16.61 -2.85
N LEU A 60 10.43 -16.06 -3.85
CA LEU A 60 10.69 -16.74 -5.13
C LEU A 60 12.19 -17.02 -5.23
N ARG A 61 12.56 -18.29 -5.40
CA ARG A 61 13.96 -18.73 -5.40
C ARG A 61 14.36 -19.44 -6.69
N GLY A 62 15.57 -19.16 -7.15
CA GLY A 62 16.19 -19.76 -8.34
C GLY A 62 16.57 -18.73 -9.39
N GLU A 63 17.53 -19.09 -10.24
CA GLU A 63 18.15 -18.22 -11.23
C GLU A 63 17.16 -17.54 -12.20
N ASN A 64 16.01 -18.18 -12.42
CA ASN A 64 14.98 -17.67 -13.33
C ASN A 64 13.85 -16.90 -12.61
N ALA A 65 13.87 -16.77 -11.28
CA ALA A 65 12.78 -16.15 -10.50
C ALA A 65 12.43 -14.74 -10.98
N ALA A 66 13.44 -13.92 -11.29
CA ALA A 66 13.24 -12.55 -11.77
C ALA A 66 12.54 -12.49 -13.13
N ARG A 67 12.98 -13.29 -14.10
CA ARG A 67 12.35 -13.36 -15.43
C ARG A 67 10.95 -13.96 -15.37
N ALA A 68 10.78 -15.00 -14.55
CA ALA A 68 9.49 -15.64 -14.34
C ALA A 68 8.48 -14.63 -13.77
N LEU A 69 8.83 -13.91 -12.69
CA LEU A 69 7.95 -12.90 -12.11
C LEU A 69 7.68 -11.72 -13.06
N GLU A 70 8.69 -11.24 -13.79
CA GLU A 70 8.52 -10.13 -14.75
C GLU A 70 7.46 -10.42 -15.82
N SER A 71 7.20 -11.69 -16.13
CA SER A 71 6.13 -12.10 -17.05
C SER A 71 4.71 -11.82 -16.53
N LEU A 72 4.56 -11.57 -15.22
CA LEU A 72 3.27 -11.31 -14.57
C LEU A 72 3.06 -9.84 -14.22
N VAL A 73 4.11 -9.01 -14.30
CA VAL A 73 4.06 -7.62 -13.82
C VAL A 73 4.58 -6.62 -14.86
N PRO A 74 4.07 -5.37 -14.87
CA PRO A 74 4.49 -4.33 -15.80
C PRO A 74 5.71 -3.53 -15.32
N VAL A 75 6.33 -3.94 -14.20
CA VAL A 75 7.53 -3.34 -13.64
C VAL A 75 8.74 -4.19 -14.01
N ASP A 76 9.91 -3.58 -14.13
CA ASP A 76 11.14 -4.30 -14.42
C ASP A 76 11.67 -4.97 -13.15
N ILE A 77 11.80 -6.30 -13.22
CA ILE A 77 12.29 -7.15 -12.14
C ILE A 77 13.65 -7.74 -12.52
N VAL A 78 13.90 -7.96 -13.82
CA VAL A 78 15.17 -8.52 -14.31
C VAL A 78 16.34 -7.62 -13.95
N ASP A 79 16.20 -6.29 -14.11
CA ASP A 79 17.23 -5.29 -13.81
C ASP A 79 17.00 -4.61 -12.44
N LEU A 80 16.16 -5.19 -11.58
CA LEU A 80 16.06 -4.76 -10.17
C LEU A 80 17.39 -5.07 -9.45
N PRO A 81 18.12 -4.09 -8.91
CA PRO A 81 19.37 -4.37 -8.19
C PRO A 81 19.13 -5.13 -6.89
N GLU A 82 20.13 -5.89 -6.44
CA GLU A 82 20.13 -6.48 -5.10
C GLU A 82 20.03 -5.38 -4.02
N GLY A 83 19.27 -5.65 -2.96
CA GLY A 83 19.03 -4.70 -1.88
C GLY A 83 18.06 -3.57 -2.25
N MET A 84 17.38 -3.69 -3.40
CA MET A 84 16.32 -2.77 -3.83
C MET A 84 14.98 -3.47 -3.94
N GLN A 85 13.91 -2.68 -3.87
CA GLN A 85 12.55 -3.14 -4.12
C GLN A 85 11.79 -2.17 -5.04
N ARG A 86 10.71 -2.68 -5.62
CA ARG A 86 9.78 -1.92 -6.46
C ARG A 86 8.34 -2.28 -6.12
N TYR A 87 7.47 -1.28 -6.27
CA TYR A 87 6.03 -1.49 -6.31
C TYR A 87 5.66 -2.10 -7.67
N ALA A 88 4.90 -3.19 -7.64
CA ALA A 88 4.46 -3.94 -8.79
C ALA A 88 2.93 -4.07 -8.79
N LEU A 89 2.39 -4.52 -9.92
CA LEU A 89 0.97 -4.78 -10.10
C LEU A 89 0.83 -6.13 -10.80
N PHE A 90 0.04 -7.04 -10.25
CA PHE A 90 -0.50 -8.13 -11.06
C PHE A 90 -1.63 -7.58 -11.91
N THR A 91 -1.66 -7.94 -13.20
CA THR A 91 -2.71 -7.50 -14.13
C THR A 91 -3.40 -8.69 -14.78
N ASN A 92 -4.65 -8.51 -15.18
CA ASN A 92 -5.41 -9.51 -15.93
C ASN A 92 -5.27 -9.28 -17.46
N PRO A 93 -5.76 -10.20 -18.31
CA PRO A 93 -5.67 -10.05 -19.77
C PRO A 93 -6.34 -8.80 -20.34
N GLN A 94 -7.28 -8.19 -19.60
CA GLN A 94 -7.95 -6.94 -19.97
C GLN A 94 -7.17 -5.70 -19.51
N GLY A 95 -6.09 -5.87 -18.73
CA GLY A 95 -5.26 -4.79 -18.17
C GLY A 95 -5.75 -4.26 -16.82
N GLY A 96 -6.78 -4.86 -16.25
CA GLY A 96 -7.25 -4.54 -14.89
C GLY A 96 -6.31 -5.08 -13.82
N ILE A 97 -6.31 -4.46 -12.64
CA ILE A 97 -5.38 -4.77 -11.54
C ILE A 97 -5.93 -5.94 -10.71
N LEU A 98 -5.15 -7.00 -10.56
CA LEU A 98 -5.49 -8.17 -9.73
C LEU A 98 -5.02 -8.02 -8.28
N ASP A 99 -3.87 -7.39 -8.08
CA ASP A 99 -3.34 -6.94 -6.79
C ASP A 99 -2.20 -5.94 -7.04
N ASP A 100 -1.88 -5.15 -6.01
CA ASP A 100 -0.60 -4.45 -5.91
C ASP A 100 0.31 -5.07 -4.86
N LEU A 101 1.62 -5.01 -5.09
CA LEU A 101 2.58 -5.71 -4.24
C LEU A 101 3.94 -5.03 -4.22
N MET A 102 4.71 -5.32 -3.17
CA MET A 102 6.13 -4.97 -3.11
C MET A 102 6.97 -6.17 -3.54
N VAL A 103 7.94 -5.94 -4.43
CA VAL A 103 8.90 -6.95 -4.88
C VAL A 103 10.30 -6.47 -4.58
N ALA A 104 11.02 -7.22 -3.76
CA ALA A 104 12.40 -6.98 -3.38
C ALA A 104 13.34 -8.02 -4.00
N ARG A 105 14.55 -7.61 -4.36
CA ARG A 105 15.65 -8.54 -4.65
C ARG A 105 16.58 -8.61 -3.45
N LEU A 106 16.58 -9.77 -2.77
CA LEU A 106 17.42 -9.99 -1.59
C LEU A 106 18.80 -10.55 -1.95
N SER A 107 18.88 -11.33 -3.03
CA SER A 107 20.12 -11.80 -3.63
C SER A 107 19.90 -12.04 -5.12
N GLN A 108 20.94 -12.44 -5.85
CA GLN A 108 20.84 -12.78 -7.28
C GLN A 108 19.64 -13.70 -7.60
N ASP A 109 19.45 -14.76 -6.80
CA ASP A 109 18.46 -15.81 -7.05
C ASP A 109 17.30 -15.82 -6.04
N GLU A 110 17.10 -14.75 -5.28
CA GLU A 110 16.01 -14.68 -4.29
C GLU A 110 15.27 -13.34 -4.36
N LEU A 111 13.98 -13.44 -4.67
CA LEU A 111 13.03 -12.35 -4.53
C LEU A 111 12.17 -12.54 -3.28
N TYR A 112 11.79 -11.43 -2.67
CA TYR A 112 10.87 -11.37 -1.54
C TYR A 112 9.68 -10.47 -1.88
N LEU A 113 8.48 -11.01 -1.73
CA LEU A 113 7.24 -10.37 -2.12
C LEU A 113 6.36 -10.15 -0.90
N VAL A 114 5.73 -8.97 -0.85
CA VAL A 114 4.67 -8.66 0.12
C VAL A 114 3.40 -8.31 -0.64
N VAL A 115 2.35 -9.11 -0.47
CA VAL A 115 1.05 -9.02 -1.16
C VAL A 115 -0.08 -8.66 -0.20
N ASN A 116 -1.19 -8.12 -0.71
CA ASN A 116 -2.29 -7.67 0.14
C ASN A 116 -2.94 -8.84 0.89
N ALA A 117 -3.40 -8.56 2.12
CA ALA A 117 -4.00 -9.59 2.98
C ALA A 117 -5.25 -10.24 2.36
N ALA A 118 -6.08 -9.44 1.67
CA ALA A 118 -7.28 -9.92 0.99
C ALA A 118 -6.96 -10.72 -0.30
N CYS A 119 -5.76 -10.56 -0.86
CA CYS A 119 -5.35 -11.12 -2.14
C CYS A 119 -4.38 -12.31 -1.99
N LYS A 120 -3.69 -12.45 -0.86
CA LYS A 120 -2.55 -13.39 -0.75
C LYS A 120 -2.82 -14.84 -1.17
N GLU A 121 -4.02 -15.37 -0.93
CA GLU A 121 -4.40 -16.72 -1.38
C GLU A 121 -4.56 -16.79 -2.90
N GLN A 122 -5.22 -15.80 -3.52
CA GLN A 122 -5.35 -15.72 -4.98
C GLN A 122 -3.99 -15.45 -5.64
N ASP A 123 -3.13 -14.64 -5.03
CA ASP A 123 -1.83 -14.29 -5.62
C ASP A 123 -0.87 -15.46 -5.55
N LEU A 124 -0.90 -16.23 -4.44
CA LEU A 124 -0.16 -17.47 -4.34
C LEU A 124 -0.63 -18.48 -5.39
N ALA A 125 -1.94 -18.62 -5.58
CA ALA A 125 -2.50 -19.48 -6.63
C ALA A 125 -2.09 -18.98 -8.03
N HIS A 126 -2.11 -17.67 -8.26
CA HIS A 126 -1.69 -17.05 -9.52
C HIS A 126 -0.21 -17.30 -9.81
N MET A 127 0.67 -17.11 -8.83
CA MET A 127 2.10 -17.41 -8.95
C MET A 127 2.32 -18.91 -9.18
N ARG A 128 1.67 -19.80 -8.43
CA ARG A 128 1.77 -21.25 -8.64
C ARG A 128 1.31 -21.65 -10.05
N ALA A 129 0.23 -21.07 -10.56
CA ALA A 129 -0.27 -21.40 -11.89
C ALA A 129 0.70 -21.02 -13.02
N HIS A 130 1.45 -19.93 -12.88
CA HIS A 130 2.25 -19.39 -13.97
C HIS A 130 3.77 -19.56 -13.80
N LEU A 131 4.25 -19.68 -12.56
CA LEU A 131 5.69 -19.72 -12.24
C LEU A 131 6.18 -21.12 -11.82
N SER A 132 5.29 -22.08 -11.58
CA SER A 132 5.69 -23.45 -11.21
C SER A 132 6.61 -24.07 -12.25
N GLY A 133 7.70 -24.68 -11.79
CA GLY A 133 8.74 -25.26 -12.64
C GLY A 133 9.76 -24.26 -13.19
N GLN A 134 9.56 -22.96 -12.97
CA GLN A 134 10.51 -21.91 -13.34
C GLN A 134 11.32 -21.40 -12.14
N CYS A 135 10.73 -21.38 -10.96
CA CYS A 135 11.37 -21.04 -9.69
C CYS A 135 10.64 -21.76 -8.53
N GLU A 136 11.30 -21.87 -7.39
CA GLU A 136 10.67 -22.30 -6.15
C GLU A 136 9.81 -21.15 -5.58
N ILE A 137 8.61 -21.47 -5.11
CA ILE A 137 7.67 -20.51 -4.50
C ILE A 137 7.47 -20.94 -3.05
N VAL A 138 7.93 -20.13 -2.10
CA VAL A 138 7.86 -20.41 -0.67
C VAL A 138 6.95 -19.40 0.01
N GLU A 139 5.72 -19.80 0.34
CA GLU A 139 4.83 -18.98 1.16
C GLU A 139 5.31 -18.93 2.62
N GLN A 140 5.05 -17.82 3.30
CA GLN A 140 5.48 -17.57 4.69
C GLN A 140 4.35 -17.00 5.55
N PHE A 141 3.10 -17.35 5.23
CA PHE A 141 1.92 -16.73 5.81
C PHE A 141 1.76 -17.00 7.31
N ALA A 142 2.32 -18.10 7.82
CA ALA A 142 2.28 -18.45 9.24
C ALA A 142 3.66 -18.25 9.91
N GLU A 143 4.73 -18.38 9.14
CA GLU A 143 6.12 -18.44 9.58
C GLU A 143 6.69 -17.05 9.88
N ARG A 144 6.16 -16.02 9.22
CA ARG A 144 6.65 -14.64 9.35
C ARG A 144 5.53 -13.67 9.68
N ALA A 145 5.87 -12.72 10.53
CA ALA A 145 5.08 -11.55 10.86
C ALA A 145 5.65 -10.32 10.16
N LEU A 146 4.88 -9.23 10.12
CA LEU A 146 5.29 -7.98 9.48
C LEU A 146 4.85 -6.79 10.36
N LEU A 147 5.82 -5.97 10.75
CA LEU A 147 5.60 -4.72 11.43
C LEU A 147 5.89 -3.56 10.48
N ALA A 148 5.21 -2.43 10.64
CA ALA A 148 5.60 -1.18 10.00
C ALA A 148 5.87 -0.12 11.08
N LEU A 149 7.08 0.43 11.11
CA LEU A 149 7.46 1.54 11.98
C LEU A 149 7.56 2.80 11.10
N GLN A 150 6.67 3.76 11.31
CA GLN A 150 6.42 4.85 10.36
C GLN A 150 6.42 6.20 11.07
N GLY A 151 6.93 7.24 10.43
CA GLY A 151 7.00 8.59 10.99
C GLY A 151 8.42 9.15 11.02
N PRO A 152 8.57 10.47 11.24
CA PRO A 152 9.86 11.17 11.18
C PRO A 152 10.93 10.62 12.14
N GLU A 153 10.53 9.98 13.25
CA GLU A 153 11.45 9.43 14.24
C GLU A 153 11.73 7.93 14.06
N ALA A 154 11.10 7.27 13.09
CA ALA A 154 11.22 5.84 12.85
C ALA A 154 12.68 5.40 12.59
N ALA A 155 13.44 6.18 11.83
CA ALA A 155 14.85 5.88 11.55
C ALA A 155 15.72 5.98 12.79
N THR A 156 15.51 7.00 13.62
CA THR A 156 16.23 7.17 14.89
C THR A 156 15.95 6.02 15.84
N VAL A 157 14.68 5.65 16.00
CA VAL A 157 14.24 4.52 16.83
C VAL A 157 14.87 3.22 16.36
N LEU A 158 14.74 2.89 15.07
CA LEU A 158 15.24 1.61 14.57
C LEU A 158 16.78 1.53 14.61
N ALA A 159 17.47 2.66 14.41
CA ALA A 159 18.93 2.74 14.49
C ALA A 159 19.49 2.43 15.89
N ARG A 160 18.68 2.58 16.96
CA ARG A 160 19.07 2.14 18.31
C ARG A 160 19.19 0.63 18.42
N LEU A 161 18.36 -0.11 17.67
CA LEU A 161 18.43 -1.57 17.60
C LEU A 161 19.52 -2.04 16.63
N ASN A 162 19.69 -1.33 15.51
CA ASN A 162 20.78 -1.59 14.57
C ASN A 162 21.12 -0.34 13.73
N PRO A 163 22.33 0.25 13.86
CA PRO A 163 22.66 1.50 13.18
C PRO A 163 22.74 1.39 11.65
N GLU A 164 22.91 0.20 11.08
CA GLU A 164 23.02 0.00 9.62
C GLU A 164 21.75 0.41 8.86
N VAL A 165 20.59 0.43 9.52
CA VAL A 165 19.32 0.82 8.91
C VAL A 165 19.25 2.31 8.60
N ALA A 166 20.04 3.15 9.29
CA ALA A 166 20.07 4.59 9.09
C ALA A 166 20.63 4.98 7.71
N GLU A 167 21.53 4.16 7.17
CA GLU A 167 22.15 4.35 5.86
C GLU A 167 21.20 4.00 4.70
N MET A 168 20.13 3.26 4.99
CA MET A 168 19.19 2.82 3.96
C MET A 168 18.45 4.01 3.35
N ARG A 169 18.27 4.03 2.04
CA ARG A 169 17.39 4.98 1.35
C ARG A 169 16.03 4.35 1.07
N PHE A 170 15.04 5.18 0.77
CA PHE A 170 13.72 4.75 0.35
C PHE A 170 13.82 3.70 -0.76
N MET A 171 13.04 2.63 -0.64
CA MET A 171 13.06 1.46 -1.54
C MET A 171 14.32 0.57 -1.44
N GLN A 172 15.17 0.75 -0.43
CA GLN A 172 16.18 -0.25 -0.08
C GLN A 172 15.64 -1.28 0.91
N ILE A 173 16.24 -2.47 0.85
CA ILE A 173 15.93 -3.61 1.71
C ILE A 173 17.22 -4.32 2.10
N LYS A 174 17.31 -4.81 3.34
CA LYS A 174 18.46 -5.52 3.89
C LYS A 174 18.02 -6.61 4.85
N ARG A 175 18.85 -7.65 4.99
CA ARG A 175 18.82 -8.53 6.16
C ARG A 175 19.67 -7.90 7.25
N VAL A 176 19.09 -7.72 8.43
CA VAL A 176 19.77 -7.12 9.58
C VAL A 176 19.33 -7.81 10.87
N GLN A 177 20.17 -7.76 11.91
CA GLN A 177 19.78 -8.18 13.25
C GLN A 177 19.06 -7.03 13.96
N LEU A 178 17.86 -7.26 14.48
CA LEU A 178 17.15 -6.34 15.37
C LEU A 178 16.80 -7.09 16.65
N ASN A 179 17.11 -6.53 17.81
CA ASN A 179 16.81 -7.17 19.11
C ASN A 179 17.32 -8.64 19.19
N GLY A 180 18.49 -8.91 18.60
CA GLY A 180 19.10 -10.24 18.59
C GLY A 180 18.52 -11.25 17.58
N VAL A 181 17.51 -10.88 16.79
CA VAL A 181 16.87 -11.77 15.80
C VAL A 181 17.07 -11.27 14.37
N GLU A 182 17.11 -12.20 13.41
CA GLU A 182 17.24 -11.85 11.99
C GLU A 182 15.93 -11.28 11.45
N CYS A 183 16.02 -10.11 10.83
CA CYS A 183 14.90 -9.42 10.20
C CYS A 183 15.23 -9.08 8.74
N ILE A 184 14.19 -9.10 7.89
CA ILE A 184 14.25 -8.48 6.58
C ILE A 184 13.61 -7.11 6.74
N VAL A 185 14.42 -6.06 6.62
CA VAL A 185 14.03 -4.68 6.85
C VAL A 185 14.04 -3.94 5.54
N SER A 186 12.95 -3.27 5.22
CA SER A 186 12.85 -2.39 4.06
C SER A 186 12.51 -0.97 4.49
N ARG A 187 13.11 0.05 3.87
CA ARG A 187 12.76 1.45 4.14
C ARG A 187 11.61 1.87 3.22
N THR A 188 10.42 1.36 3.52
CA THR A 188 9.15 1.65 2.86
C THR A 188 8.02 1.88 3.83
N GLY A 189 6.87 2.28 3.29
CA GLY A 189 5.74 2.67 4.10
C GLY A 189 4.49 2.96 3.29
N TYR A 190 3.36 2.80 3.95
CA TYR A 190 2.02 3.08 3.40
C TYR A 190 1.39 4.34 4.02
N THR A 191 2.21 5.22 4.59
CA THR A 191 1.74 6.40 5.35
C THR A 191 2.07 7.72 4.66
N GLY A 192 3.00 7.71 3.70
CA GLY A 192 3.61 8.90 3.14
C GLY A 192 4.72 9.51 4.00
N GLU A 193 4.93 9.04 5.23
CA GLU A 193 6.11 9.39 6.03
C GLU A 193 7.32 8.54 5.64
N ASP A 194 8.49 8.91 6.15
CA ASP A 194 9.61 7.98 6.25
C ASP A 194 9.27 6.83 7.21
N GLY A 195 9.99 5.72 7.09
CA GLY A 195 9.74 4.55 7.90
C GLY A 195 10.25 3.26 7.30
N TYR A 196 10.01 2.18 8.03
CA TYR A 196 10.46 0.85 7.71
C TYR A 196 9.32 -0.15 7.83
N GLU A 197 9.42 -1.22 7.03
CA GLU A 197 8.68 -2.45 7.22
C GLU A 197 9.68 -3.54 7.64
N ILE A 198 9.29 -4.32 8.65
CA ILE A 198 10.17 -5.24 9.36
C ILE A 198 9.50 -6.60 9.36
N SER A 199 10.01 -7.48 8.49
CA SER A 199 9.61 -8.87 8.44
C SER A 199 10.49 -9.66 9.39
N VAL A 200 9.87 -10.45 10.26
CA VAL A 200 10.53 -11.23 11.31
C VAL A 200 9.83 -12.58 11.48
N ALA A 201 10.52 -13.58 12.01
CA ALA A 201 9.87 -14.85 12.35
C ALA A 201 8.70 -14.62 13.33
N SER A 202 7.58 -15.32 13.11
CA SER A 202 6.37 -15.13 13.91
C SER A 202 6.58 -15.38 15.41
N GLY A 203 7.52 -16.26 15.78
CA GLY A 203 7.85 -16.53 17.18
C GLY A 203 8.56 -15.38 17.89
N ASP A 204 9.23 -14.49 17.15
CA ASP A 204 10.07 -13.42 17.70
C ASP A 204 9.39 -12.04 17.65
N VAL A 205 8.29 -11.91 16.90
CA VAL A 205 7.65 -10.61 16.65
C VAL A 205 7.14 -9.92 17.91
N GLU A 206 6.65 -10.67 18.90
CA GLU A 206 6.15 -10.07 20.15
C GLU A 206 7.30 -9.41 20.93
N ALA A 207 8.44 -10.08 21.02
CA ALA A 207 9.62 -9.52 21.68
C ALA A 207 10.13 -8.27 20.97
N LEU A 208 10.16 -8.29 19.62
CA LEU A 208 10.56 -7.14 18.82
C LEU A 208 9.55 -5.98 18.95
N ALA A 209 8.25 -6.25 18.90
CA ALA A 209 7.22 -5.23 19.07
C ALA A 209 7.30 -4.59 20.46
N LYS A 210 7.49 -5.40 21.52
CA LYS A 210 7.69 -4.92 22.90
C LYS A 210 8.93 -4.04 23.02
N ALA A 211 10.04 -4.39 22.36
CA ALA A 211 11.24 -3.57 22.35
C ALA A 211 10.99 -2.21 21.68
N LEU A 212 10.26 -2.18 20.56
CA LEU A 212 9.94 -0.95 19.84
C LEU A 212 8.98 -0.04 20.63
N ILE A 213 7.89 -0.57 21.21
CA ILE A 213 6.93 0.25 21.98
C ILE A 213 7.48 0.72 23.33
N ALA A 214 8.61 0.20 23.78
CA ALA A 214 9.31 0.70 24.96
C ALA A 214 10.05 2.03 24.69
N GLU A 215 10.27 2.36 23.43
CA GLU A 215 10.87 3.64 23.03
C GLU A 215 9.82 4.77 23.16
N PRO A 216 10.18 5.92 23.77
CA PRO A 216 9.21 6.96 24.11
C PRO A 216 8.54 7.62 22.91
N GLU A 217 9.17 7.56 21.73
CA GLU A 217 8.63 8.09 20.47
C GLU A 217 7.56 7.18 19.84
N VAL A 218 7.47 5.92 20.27
CA VAL A 218 6.68 4.89 19.58
C VAL A 218 5.30 4.71 20.20
N ALA A 219 4.26 4.84 19.38
CA ALA A 219 2.90 4.47 19.75
C ALA A 219 2.38 3.33 18.86
N LEU A 220 1.53 2.46 19.40
CA LEU A 220 0.78 1.48 18.61
C LEU A 220 -0.32 2.18 17.81
N ILE A 221 -0.41 1.87 16.52
CA ILE A 221 -1.33 2.52 15.59
C ILE A 221 -2.24 1.51 14.89
N GLY A 222 -3.55 1.79 14.90
CA GLY A 222 -4.57 0.92 14.33
C GLY A 222 -4.86 1.16 12.84
N LEU A 223 -5.70 0.30 12.27
CA LEU A 223 -6.10 0.34 10.86
C LEU A 223 -6.82 1.64 10.46
N GLY A 224 -7.55 2.28 11.37
CA GLY A 224 -8.23 3.54 11.06
C GLY A 224 -7.25 4.68 10.78
N ALA A 225 -6.17 4.76 11.57
CA ALA A 225 -5.11 5.73 11.31
C ALA A 225 -4.32 5.36 10.04
N ARG A 226 -4.04 4.06 9.82
CA ARG A 226 -3.43 3.57 8.57
C ARG A 226 -4.21 4.03 7.33
N ASP A 227 -5.53 3.90 7.33
CA ASP A 227 -6.39 4.30 6.21
C ASP A 227 -6.43 5.83 6.01
N SER A 228 -6.42 6.62 7.07
CA SER A 228 -6.34 8.09 6.93
C SER A 228 -4.97 8.58 6.45
N LEU A 229 -3.87 7.96 6.89
CA LEU A 229 -2.50 8.31 6.49
C LEU A 229 -2.26 8.02 5.00
N ARG A 230 -2.66 6.83 4.53
CA ARG A 230 -2.54 6.45 3.11
C ARG A 230 -3.40 7.33 2.22
N LEU A 231 -4.60 7.70 2.69
CA LEU A 231 -5.52 8.57 1.95
C LEU A 231 -4.91 9.96 1.77
N GLU A 232 -4.35 10.55 2.82
CA GLU A 232 -3.61 11.82 2.73
C GLU A 232 -2.41 11.73 1.78
N ALA A 233 -1.73 10.59 1.76
CA ALA A 233 -0.63 10.31 0.84
C ALA A 233 -1.09 9.98 -0.60
N GLY A 234 -2.40 9.95 -0.88
CA GLY A 234 -2.98 9.66 -2.19
C GLY A 234 -2.80 8.22 -2.67
N LEU A 235 -2.46 7.30 -1.76
CA LEU A 235 -2.16 5.90 -2.05
C LEU A 235 -3.44 5.09 -2.21
N CYS A 236 -3.46 4.20 -3.22
CA CYS A 236 -4.58 3.32 -3.50
C CYS A 236 -4.70 2.22 -2.45
N LEU A 237 -5.93 1.84 -2.14
CA LEU A 237 -6.27 0.62 -1.41
C LEU A 237 -6.96 -0.35 -2.38
N TYR A 238 -6.40 -1.56 -2.56
CA TYR A 238 -7.00 -2.58 -3.41
C TYR A 238 -8.40 -2.99 -2.89
N GLY A 239 -9.34 -3.18 -3.82
CA GLY A 239 -10.74 -3.43 -3.54
C GLY A 239 -11.58 -2.16 -3.34
N HIS A 240 -10.94 -0.98 -3.27
CA HIS A 240 -11.60 0.31 -3.13
C HIS A 240 -11.21 1.26 -4.28
N ASP A 241 -9.92 1.62 -4.37
CA ASP A 241 -9.42 2.56 -5.38
C ASP A 241 -8.98 1.88 -6.67
N MET A 242 -8.79 0.56 -6.62
CA MET A 242 -8.40 -0.26 -7.76
C MET A 242 -8.89 -1.69 -7.56
N ASP A 243 -9.25 -2.31 -8.67
CA ASP A 243 -9.72 -3.69 -8.75
C ASP A 243 -9.49 -4.21 -10.19
N GLN A 244 -10.03 -5.40 -10.47
CA GLN A 244 -9.86 -6.07 -11.75
C GLN A 244 -10.51 -5.35 -12.95
N THR A 245 -11.29 -4.29 -12.70
CA THR A 245 -11.94 -3.46 -13.71
C THR A 245 -11.18 -2.16 -13.99
N LYS A 246 -10.22 -1.78 -13.13
CA LYS A 246 -9.43 -0.55 -13.27
C LYS A 246 -8.04 -0.86 -13.77
N THR A 247 -7.62 -0.17 -14.83
CA THR A 247 -6.24 -0.30 -15.32
C THR A 247 -5.27 0.60 -14.54
N PRO A 248 -3.96 0.33 -14.58
CA PRO A 248 -2.97 1.23 -14.00
C PRO A 248 -3.01 2.67 -14.56
N VAL A 249 -3.45 2.86 -15.81
CA VAL A 249 -3.55 4.19 -16.42
C VAL A 249 -4.72 4.97 -15.82
N GLU A 250 -5.89 4.34 -15.70
CA GLU A 250 -7.09 4.90 -15.07
C GLU A 250 -6.82 5.21 -13.59
N ALA A 251 -6.16 4.30 -12.88
CA ALA A 251 -5.83 4.44 -11.45
C ALA A 251 -4.74 5.50 -11.15
N ASN A 252 -4.22 6.17 -12.18
CA ASN A 252 -3.12 7.12 -12.10
C ASN A 252 -1.82 6.51 -11.52
N LEU A 253 -1.55 5.25 -11.89
CA LEU A 253 -0.41 4.43 -11.46
C LEU A 253 0.59 4.16 -12.59
N LEU A 254 0.62 5.02 -13.62
CA LEU A 254 1.57 4.88 -14.74
C LEU A 254 3.04 4.83 -14.28
N TRP A 255 3.36 5.44 -13.14
CA TRP A 255 4.69 5.38 -12.53
C TRP A 255 5.12 3.97 -12.11
N ALA A 256 4.18 3.03 -11.89
CA ALA A 256 4.45 1.63 -11.58
C ALA A 256 4.81 0.79 -12.82
N ILE A 257 4.74 1.38 -14.03
CA ILE A 257 5.08 0.70 -15.27
C ILE A 257 6.46 1.15 -15.72
N SER A 258 7.42 0.22 -15.70
CA SER A 258 8.82 0.53 -16.01
C SER A 258 9.02 0.85 -17.48
N LYS A 259 9.94 1.78 -17.78
CA LYS A 259 10.19 2.24 -19.17
C LYS A 259 10.48 1.09 -20.13
N VAL A 260 11.27 0.10 -19.71
CA VAL A 260 11.61 -1.08 -20.53
C VAL A 260 10.40 -1.95 -20.87
N ARG A 261 9.28 -1.80 -20.15
CA ARG A 261 8.01 -2.53 -20.37
C ARG A 261 6.99 -1.73 -21.18
N ARG A 262 7.24 -0.44 -21.45
CA ARG A 262 6.39 0.44 -22.27
C ARG A 262 6.72 0.28 -23.76
N ALA A 263 5.88 0.88 -24.61
CA ALA A 263 6.10 0.91 -26.05
C ALA A 263 7.51 1.42 -26.41
N GLY A 264 8.25 0.67 -27.23
CA GLY A 264 9.64 0.95 -27.61
C GLY A 264 10.69 0.58 -26.56
N GLY A 265 10.31 -0.05 -25.45
CA GLY A 265 11.25 -0.55 -24.43
C GLY A 265 11.86 -1.90 -24.81
N GLU A 266 13.03 -2.22 -24.24
CA GLU A 266 13.78 -3.46 -24.54
C GLU A 266 12.98 -4.75 -24.29
N ARG A 267 12.04 -4.71 -23.35
CA ARG A 267 11.16 -5.82 -22.99
C ARG A 267 9.70 -5.35 -23.01
N GLU A 268 9.32 -4.65 -24.07
CA GLU A 268 7.98 -4.12 -24.27
C GLU A 268 6.89 -5.19 -24.05
N GLY A 269 5.86 -4.84 -23.27
CA GLY A 269 4.74 -5.73 -23.02
C GLY A 269 5.16 -7.00 -22.28
N GLY A 270 4.69 -8.18 -22.70
CA GLY A 270 5.09 -9.46 -22.08
C GLY A 270 4.53 -9.69 -20.67
N TYR A 271 3.43 -9.02 -20.33
CA TYR A 271 2.60 -9.24 -19.15
C TYR A 271 1.11 -9.19 -19.57
N ALA A 272 0.23 -9.76 -18.75
CA ALA A 272 -1.20 -9.81 -19.07
C ALA A 272 -1.81 -8.40 -19.21
N GLY A 273 -2.55 -8.15 -20.28
CA GLY A 273 -3.18 -6.84 -20.52
C GLY A 273 -2.27 -5.74 -21.07
N ALA A 274 -1.02 -6.06 -21.43
CA ALA A 274 -0.05 -5.10 -21.98
C ALA A 274 -0.60 -4.29 -23.16
N ALA A 275 -1.29 -4.92 -24.11
CA ALA A 275 -1.84 -4.23 -25.28
C ALA A 275 -2.87 -3.14 -24.90
N THR A 276 -3.80 -3.45 -23.98
CA THR A 276 -4.78 -2.47 -23.48
C THR A 276 -4.09 -1.31 -22.78
N ILE A 277 -3.15 -1.62 -21.89
CA ILE A 277 -2.43 -0.62 -21.10
C ILE A 277 -1.59 0.29 -22.00
N GLN A 278 -0.90 -0.26 -22.99
CA GLN A 278 -0.11 0.52 -23.96
C GLN A 278 -0.99 1.41 -24.83
N ALA A 279 -2.13 0.91 -25.31
CA ALA A 279 -3.09 1.72 -26.06
C ALA A 279 -3.60 2.90 -25.21
N GLN A 280 -3.95 2.66 -23.95
CA GLN A 280 -4.38 3.71 -23.02
C GLN A 280 -3.29 4.75 -22.73
N MET A 281 -2.02 4.35 -22.68
CA MET A 281 -0.91 5.32 -22.54
C MET A 281 -0.80 6.28 -23.72
N GLN A 282 -1.13 5.82 -24.93
CA GLN A 282 -1.03 6.61 -26.16
C GLN A 282 -2.30 7.43 -26.43
N GLN A 283 -3.46 6.84 -26.20
CA GLN A 283 -4.76 7.37 -26.59
C GLN A 283 -5.49 8.09 -25.44
N GLY A 284 -5.05 7.85 -24.19
CA GLY A 284 -5.74 8.31 -22.99
C GLY A 284 -6.79 7.32 -22.51
N VAL A 285 -7.51 7.73 -21.45
CA VAL A 285 -8.55 6.96 -20.78
C VAL A 285 -9.81 7.79 -20.64
N ALA A 286 -10.97 7.15 -20.61
CA ALA A 286 -12.26 7.83 -20.45
C ALA A 286 -12.45 8.39 -19.04
N GLN A 287 -11.98 7.66 -18.02
CA GLN A 287 -12.04 8.08 -16.62
C GLN A 287 -10.66 7.99 -15.97
N LYS A 288 -10.43 8.82 -14.96
CA LYS A 288 -9.18 8.83 -14.21
C LYS A 288 -9.42 9.06 -12.72
N ARG A 289 -8.63 8.38 -11.89
CA ARG A 289 -8.59 8.61 -10.45
C ARG A 289 -7.96 9.96 -10.14
N VAL A 290 -8.67 10.79 -9.38
CA VAL A 290 -8.22 12.11 -8.91
C VAL A 290 -8.49 12.28 -7.41
N GLY A 291 -7.90 13.31 -6.82
CA GLY A 291 -8.17 13.71 -5.44
C GLY A 291 -9.22 14.83 -5.39
N PHE A 292 -9.97 14.89 -4.31
CA PHE A 292 -11.01 15.87 -4.04
C PHE A 292 -10.80 16.51 -2.66
N GLN A 293 -10.75 17.83 -2.63
CA GLN A 293 -10.97 18.59 -1.40
C GLN A 293 -12.48 18.79 -1.24
N ILE A 294 -13.02 18.41 -0.08
CA ILE A 294 -14.43 18.64 0.23
C ILE A 294 -14.56 20.06 0.79
N LEU A 295 -15.40 20.89 0.18
CA LEU A 295 -15.55 22.30 0.56
C LEU A 295 -16.55 22.51 1.71
N ASP A 296 -17.35 21.49 2.00
CA ASP A 296 -18.26 21.41 3.14
C ASP A 296 -17.67 20.53 4.25
N ARG A 297 -18.30 20.52 5.43
CA ARG A 297 -17.99 19.62 6.55
C ARG A 297 -18.66 18.26 6.43
N MET A 298 -19.60 18.08 5.52
CA MET A 298 -20.32 16.81 5.39
C MET A 298 -19.36 15.71 4.86
N PRO A 299 -19.23 14.57 5.56
CA PRO A 299 -18.36 13.50 5.11
C PRO A 299 -18.84 12.89 3.79
N VAL A 300 -17.93 12.84 2.83
CA VAL A 300 -18.10 12.08 1.59
C VAL A 300 -17.40 10.74 1.77
N ARG A 301 -18.10 9.65 1.43
CA ARG A 301 -17.62 8.27 1.62
C ARG A 301 -17.62 7.55 0.28
N GLU A 302 -16.92 6.42 0.24
CA GLU A 302 -16.95 5.46 -0.86
C GLU A 302 -18.38 5.19 -1.36
N GLY A 303 -18.52 5.06 -2.68
CA GLY A 303 -19.77 4.78 -3.36
C GLY A 303 -20.59 6.02 -3.73
N ALA A 304 -20.29 7.19 -3.15
CA ALA A 304 -20.99 8.43 -3.49
C ALA A 304 -20.83 8.79 -4.98
N GLU A 305 -21.95 9.09 -5.65
CA GLU A 305 -21.94 9.56 -7.03
C GLU A 305 -21.26 10.93 -7.10
N ILE A 306 -20.35 11.09 -8.05
CA ILE A 306 -19.76 12.39 -8.40
C ILE A 306 -20.61 12.94 -9.53
N VAL A 307 -21.14 14.15 -9.35
CA VAL A 307 -22.06 14.79 -10.27
C VAL A 307 -21.64 16.22 -10.59
N ASP A 308 -22.15 16.76 -11.69
CA ASP A 308 -22.11 18.20 -11.97
C ASP A 308 -23.20 18.97 -11.19
N GLN A 309 -23.32 20.28 -11.47
CA GLN A 309 -24.33 21.15 -10.85
C GLN A 309 -25.78 20.76 -11.17
N ASP A 310 -26.00 20.11 -12.31
CA ASP A 310 -27.32 19.72 -12.82
C ASP A 310 -27.71 18.29 -12.37
N GLY A 311 -26.78 17.60 -11.70
CA GLY A 311 -26.97 16.26 -11.15
C GLY A 311 -26.62 15.13 -12.11
N GLN A 312 -25.98 15.41 -13.24
CA GLN A 312 -25.47 14.39 -14.16
C GLN A 312 -24.30 13.64 -13.50
N VAL A 313 -24.34 12.30 -13.52
CA VAL A 313 -23.27 11.46 -12.98
C VAL A 313 -22.05 11.49 -13.90
N LEU A 314 -20.91 11.85 -13.33
CA LEU A 314 -19.60 11.97 -13.99
C LEU A 314 -18.57 10.96 -13.45
N GLY A 315 -18.92 10.24 -12.38
CA GLY A 315 -17.96 9.39 -11.69
C GLY A 315 -18.44 8.90 -10.33
N GLN A 316 -17.51 8.36 -9.55
CA GLN A 316 -17.78 7.80 -8.24
C GLN A 316 -16.59 7.95 -7.29
N VAL A 317 -16.89 8.24 -6.03
CA VAL A 317 -15.91 8.25 -4.93
C VAL A 317 -15.51 6.82 -4.57
N THR A 318 -14.21 6.57 -4.46
CA THR A 318 -13.64 5.27 -4.07
C THR A 318 -13.15 5.25 -2.63
N SER A 319 -12.58 6.36 -2.16
CA SER A 319 -12.13 6.50 -0.78
C SER A 319 -12.51 7.87 -0.25
N GLY A 320 -12.97 7.97 0.99
CA GLY A 320 -13.39 9.24 1.57
C GLY A 320 -13.38 9.25 3.09
N GLY A 321 -12.81 10.31 3.66
CA GLY A 321 -12.59 10.40 5.09
C GLY A 321 -12.19 11.79 5.55
N PHE A 322 -12.02 11.93 6.86
CA PHE A 322 -11.43 13.14 7.45
C PHE A 322 -9.91 13.00 7.42
N ALA A 323 -9.21 14.00 6.89
CA ALA A 323 -7.75 14.09 6.93
C ALA A 323 -7.33 14.86 8.20
N PRO A 324 -6.79 14.18 9.24
CA PRO A 324 -6.40 14.83 10.48
C PRO A 324 -5.33 15.90 10.28
N SER A 325 -4.36 15.70 9.39
CA SER A 325 -3.29 16.68 9.14
C SER A 325 -3.80 17.96 8.49
N LEU A 326 -4.87 17.88 7.70
CA LEU A 326 -5.49 19.01 7.01
C LEU A 326 -6.67 19.61 7.78
N ALA A 327 -7.12 18.94 8.83
CA ALA A 327 -8.35 19.25 9.57
C ALA A 327 -9.58 19.43 8.66
N SER A 328 -9.63 18.70 7.53
CA SER A 328 -10.69 18.81 6.52
C SER A 328 -11.02 17.44 5.90
N PRO A 329 -12.26 17.22 5.43
CA PRO A 329 -12.57 16.01 4.68
C PRO A 329 -11.91 16.04 3.29
N ILE A 330 -11.43 14.87 2.86
CA ILE A 330 -10.85 14.62 1.53
C ILE A 330 -11.42 13.32 0.96
N ALA A 331 -11.38 13.19 -0.35
CA ALA A 331 -11.78 11.96 -1.03
C ALA A 331 -10.93 11.69 -2.27
N MET A 332 -10.89 10.44 -2.70
CA MET A 332 -10.39 10.03 -4.01
C MET A 332 -11.55 9.39 -4.77
N GLY A 333 -11.51 9.48 -6.09
CA GLY A 333 -12.53 8.86 -6.94
C GLY A 333 -12.18 8.94 -8.42
N TYR A 334 -12.93 8.20 -9.22
CA TYR A 334 -12.81 8.22 -10.67
C TYR A 334 -13.81 9.20 -11.25
N VAL A 335 -13.33 10.07 -12.15
CA VAL A 335 -14.16 11.00 -12.89
C VAL A 335 -13.83 10.92 -14.38
N GLU A 336 -14.80 11.22 -15.22
CA GLU A 336 -14.58 11.47 -16.65
C GLU A 336 -13.43 12.44 -16.88
N ILE A 337 -12.57 12.13 -17.86
CA ILE A 337 -11.31 12.83 -18.08
C ILE A 337 -11.49 14.33 -18.37
N ALA A 338 -12.63 14.70 -18.96
CA ALA A 338 -13.01 16.09 -19.21
C ALA A 338 -13.14 16.94 -17.92
N HIS A 339 -13.42 16.27 -16.78
CA HIS A 339 -13.62 16.90 -15.48
C HIS A 339 -12.48 16.61 -14.49
N ALA A 340 -11.42 15.92 -14.91
CA ALA A 340 -10.30 15.51 -14.06
C ALA A 340 -9.25 16.62 -13.83
N LYS A 341 -9.43 17.81 -14.41
CA LYS A 341 -8.47 18.91 -14.30
C LYS A 341 -8.47 19.50 -12.89
N GLU A 342 -7.29 19.72 -12.33
CA GLU A 342 -7.12 20.44 -11.06
C GLU A 342 -7.87 21.78 -11.07
N GLY A 343 -8.60 22.05 -10.00
CA GLY A 343 -9.40 23.24 -9.85
C GLY A 343 -10.87 23.10 -10.27
N THR A 344 -11.23 22.03 -10.97
CA THR A 344 -12.62 21.77 -11.41
C THR A 344 -13.51 21.57 -10.18
N GLU A 345 -14.62 22.31 -10.13
CA GLU A 345 -15.65 22.16 -9.10
C GLU A 345 -16.67 21.09 -9.52
N LEU A 346 -16.98 20.19 -8.60
CA LEU A 346 -17.89 19.05 -8.77
C LEU A 346 -18.67 18.83 -7.47
N PHE A 347 -19.66 17.96 -7.49
CA PHE A 347 -20.46 17.66 -6.31
C PHE A 347 -20.47 16.17 -5.99
N ALA A 348 -20.40 15.81 -4.72
CA ALA A 348 -20.76 14.47 -4.28
C ALA A 348 -22.23 14.46 -3.88
N LYS A 349 -22.99 13.50 -4.40
CA LYS A 349 -24.37 13.28 -4.00
C LYS A 349 -24.39 12.44 -2.73
N VAL A 350 -24.69 13.08 -1.61
CA VAL A 350 -24.74 12.44 -0.30
C VAL A 350 -26.17 12.54 0.22
N ARG A 351 -26.87 11.40 0.21
CA ARG A 351 -28.32 11.33 0.44
C ARG A 351 -29.04 12.23 -0.59
N ASN A 352 -29.75 13.26 -0.13
CA ASN A 352 -30.49 14.19 -0.98
C ASN A 352 -29.79 15.56 -1.11
N LYS A 353 -28.49 15.64 -0.83
CA LYS A 353 -27.71 16.89 -0.86
C LYS A 353 -26.52 16.76 -1.80
N LEU A 354 -26.23 17.85 -2.50
CA LEU A 354 -25.01 18.04 -3.25
C LEU A 354 -23.95 18.66 -2.33
N VAL A 355 -22.83 17.98 -2.15
CA VAL A 355 -21.67 18.46 -1.40
C VAL A 355 -20.64 18.98 -2.37
N ALA A 356 -20.35 20.27 -2.32
CA ALA A 356 -19.33 20.86 -3.18
C ALA A 356 -17.94 20.29 -2.89
N MET A 357 -17.23 19.94 -3.95
CA MET A 357 -15.87 19.40 -3.93
C MET A 357 -15.05 20.07 -5.03
N LYS A 358 -13.74 20.11 -4.84
CA LYS A 358 -12.80 20.61 -5.84
C LYS A 358 -11.78 19.54 -6.17
N VAL A 359 -11.55 19.30 -7.46
CA VAL A 359 -10.46 18.44 -7.91
C VAL A 359 -9.13 19.06 -7.51
N VAL A 360 -8.30 18.29 -6.80
CA VAL A 360 -6.98 18.70 -6.34
C VAL A 360 -5.92 17.68 -6.73
N LYS A 361 -4.67 18.15 -6.81
CA LYS A 361 -3.53 17.27 -7.03
C LYS A 361 -3.27 16.40 -5.79
N MET A 362 -2.96 15.13 -6.02
CA MET A 362 -2.47 14.21 -5.00
C MET A 362 -0.94 14.11 -5.05
N PRO A 363 -0.26 13.83 -3.92
CA PRO A 363 -0.83 13.58 -2.59
C PRO A 363 -1.41 14.85 -1.93
N PHE A 364 -2.34 14.69 -0.98
CA PHE A 364 -2.93 15.82 -0.26
C PHE A 364 -1.99 16.41 0.79
N VAL A 365 -1.15 15.54 1.37
CA VAL A 365 -0.03 15.90 2.25
C VAL A 365 1.26 15.41 1.59
N ALA A 366 2.30 16.24 1.58
CA ALA A 366 3.56 15.90 0.92
C ALA A 366 4.19 14.65 1.55
N GLN A 367 4.65 13.73 0.69
CA GLN A 367 5.38 12.53 1.12
C GLN A 367 6.79 12.93 1.63
N ARG A 368 7.24 12.32 2.72
CA ARG A 368 8.51 12.58 3.42
C ARG A 368 9.51 11.42 3.34
N TYR A 369 9.43 10.60 2.29
CA TYR A 369 10.35 9.48 2.07
C TYR A 369 11.82 9.93 2.05
N TYR A 370 12.68 9.24 2.79
CA TYR A 370 14.11 9.56 2.82
C TYR A 370 14.83 9.06 1.56
N ARG A 371 15.33 9.97 0.72
CA ARG A 371 16.02 9.62 -0.55
C ARG A 371 17.52 9.91 -0.55
N GLY A 372 18.07 10.28 0.60
CA GLY A 372 19.48 10.66 0.79
C GLY A 372 19.73 12.14 0.74
#